data_AF-A0A934GE93-F1
#
_entry.id   AF-A0A934GE93-F1
#
_cell.length_a   1.000
_cell.length_b   1.000
_cell.length_c   1.000
_cell.angle_alpha   90.00
_cell.angle_beta   90.00
_cell.angle_gamma   90.00
#
_symmetry.space_group_name_H-M   'P 1'
#
loop_
_entity.id
_entity.type
_entity.pdbx_description
1 polymer ?
#
loop_
_entity_poly.entity_id
_entity_poly.type
_entity_poly.pdbx_seq_one_letter_code
_entity_poly.pdbx_strand_id
1 'polypeptide(L)'
;MQLNAQKFALAATITMGIAYTICAAFTALNPDLAMRFLGWIIHLTNVDKFTSINVTFGSFIASLVPILVYTYGGTYLFAWLYNKFTK
;
A
#
# COMPACT_ATOMS: atom_id res chain seq x y z
N MET A 1 17.80 -20.59 -0.05
CA MET A 1 16.33 -20.86 -0.14
C MET A 1 15.86 -20.39 -1.51
N GLN A 2 14.94 -21.10 -2.17
CA GLN A 2 14.33 -20.63 -3.43
C GLN A 2 12.90 -20.19 -3.17
N LEU A 3 12.61 -18.91 -3.42
CA LEU A 3 11.26 -18.35 -3.31
C LEU A 3 10.44 -18.71 -4.53
N ASN A 4 9.20 -19.18 -4.34
CA ASN A 4 8.25 -19.23 -5.44
C ASN A 4 7.74 -17.81 -5.70
N ALA A 5 8.28 -17.14 -6.71
CA ALA A 5 8.03 -15.72 -6.98
C ALA A 5 6.53 -15.41 -7.20
N GLN A 6 5.78 -16.30 -7.86
CA GLN A 6 4.35 -16.12 -8.09
C GLN A 6 3.54 -16.23 -6.80
N LYS A 7 3.77 -17.29 -6.01
CA LYS A 7 3.06 -17.49 -4.73
C LYS A 7 3.41 -16.39 -3.72
N PHE A 8 4.67 -15.99 -3.67
CA PHE A 8 5.13 -14.89 -2.81
C PHE A 8 4.48 -13.56 -3.21
N ALA A 9 4.50 -13.23 -4.51
CA ALA A 9 3.89 -12.00 -5.00
C ALA A 9 2.38 -11.97 -4.77
N LEU A 10 1.68 -13.09 -4.98
CA LEU A 10 0.25 -13.21 -4.74
C LEU A 10 -0.07 -13.00 -3.25
N ALA A 11 0.66 -13.67 -2.35
CA ALA A 11 0.46 -13.52 -0.91
C ALA A 11 0.69 -12.07 -0.47
N ALA A 12 1.79 -11.45 -0.89
CA ALA A 12 2.09 -10.06 -0.56
C ALA A 12 1.02 -9.09 -1.10
N THR A 13 0.53 -9.33 -2.32
CA THR A 13 -0.53 -8.52 -2.93
C THR A 13 -1.85 -8.61 -2.16
N ILE A 14 -2.25 -9.82 -1.75
CA ILE A 14 -3.45 -10.02 -0.92
C ILE A 14 -3.28 -9.32 0.43
N THR A 15 -2.14 -9.52 1.11
CA THR A 15 -1.85 -8.86 2.39
C THR A 15 -1.90 -7.34 2.26
N MET A 16 -1.31 -6.78 1.20
CA MET A 16 -1.32 -5.34 0.96
C MET A 16 -2.73 -4.83 0.65
N GLY A 17 -3.54 -5.58 -0.10
CA GLY A 17 -4.94 -5.24 -0.35
C GLY A 17 -5.76 -5.15 0.93
N ILE A 18 -5.56 -6.10 1.84
CA ILE A 18 -6.22 -6.10 3.17
C ILE A 18 -5.73 -4.89 3.98
N ALA A 19 -4.42 -4.69 4.08
CA ALA A 19 -3.84 -3.58 4.82
C ALA A 19 -4.35 -2.22 4.31
N TYR A 20 -4.33 -2.01 2.99
CA TYR A 20 -4.87 -0.81 2.37
C TYR A 20 -6.36 -0.63 2.67
N THR A 21 -7.16 -1.69 2.63
CA THR A 21 -8.59 -1.61 2.95
C THR A 21 -8.83 -1.14 4.38
N ILE A 22 -8.06 -1.67 5.34
CA ILE A 22 -8.09 -1.22 6.74
C ILE A 22 -7.66 0.24 6.85
N CYS A 23 -6.58 0.63 6.17
CA CYS A 23 -6.11 2.02 6.14
C CYS A 23 -7.16 2.96 5.57
N ALA A 24 -7.79 2.63 4.44
CA ALA A 24 -8.82 3.45 3.82
C ALA A 24 -10.04 3.62 4.72
N ALA A 25 -10.48 2.55 5.40
CA ALA A 25 -11.55 2.62 6.39
C ALA A 25 -11.19 3.54 7.56
N PHE A 26 -9.96 3.44 8.08
CA PHE A 26 -9.48 4.32 9.14
C PHE A 26 -9.47 5.79 8.72
N THR A 27 -8.96 6.11 7.52
CA THR A 27 -8.95 7.47 6.99
C THR A 27 -10.37 8.01 6.76
N ALA A 28 -11.31 7.15 6.36
CA ALA A 28 -12.72 7.54 6.19
C ALA A 28 -13.40 7.88 7.53
N LEU A 29 -13.02 7.21 8.62
CA LEU A 29 -13.58 7.44 9.95
C LEU A 29 -12.94 8.64 10.67
N ASN A 30 -11.62 8.83 10.55
CA ASN A 30 -10.87 9.87 11.24
C ASN A 30 -9.77 10.48 10.34
N PRO A 31 -10.13 11.34 9.37
CA PRO A 31 -9.18 11.90 8.41
C PRO A 31 -8.08 12.75 9.07
N ASP A 32 -8.40 13.53 10.10
CA ASP A 32 -7.42 14.36 10.81
C ASP A 32 -6.33 13.53 11.48
N LEU A 33 -6.71 12.43 12.13
CA LEU A 33 -5.77 11.53 12.78
C LEU A 33 -4.90 10.81 11.74
N ALA A 34 -5.51 10.34 10.64
CA ALA A 34 -4.79 9.72 9.54
C ALA A 34 -3.75 10.67 8.91
N MET A 35 -4.10 11.94 8.72
CA MET A 35 -3.18 12.96 8.19
C MET A 35 -2.03 13.27 9.16
N ARG A 36 -2.27 13.31 10.46
CA ARG A 36 -1.19 13.46 11.46
C ARG A 36 -0.23 12.27 11.46
N PHE A 37 -0.77 11.05 11.43
CA PHE A 37 0.03 9.83 11.32
C PHE A 37 0.87 9.82 10.04
N LEU A 38 0.27 10.18 8.90
CA LEU A 38 0.98 10.30 7.64
C LEU A 38 2.10 11.34 7.76
N GLY A 39 1.81 12.52 8.34
CA GLY A 39 2.79 13.56 8.62
C GLY A 39 4.03 13.04 9.36
N TRP A 40 3.85 12.20 10.38
CA TRP A 40 4.96 11.59 11.13
C TRP A 40 5.77 10.59 10.31
N ILE A 41 5.11 9.75 9.50
CA ILE A 41 5.78 8.68 8.74
C ILE A 41 6.57 9.25 7.56
N ILE A 42 6.02 10.24 6.85
CA ILE A 42 6.64 10.79 5.63
C ILE A 42 7.20 12.21 5.81
N HIS A 43 7.44 12.63 7.05
CA HIS A 43 8.06 13.91 7.41
C HIS A 43 7.34 15.14 6.80
N LEU A 44 6.02 15.08 6.74
CA LEU A 44 5.19 16.14 6.18
C LEU A 44 4.94 17.21 7.25
N THR A 45 5.51 18.40 7.05
CA THR A 45 5.54 19.47 8.07
C THR A 45 4.28 20.33 8.12
N ASN A 46 3.43 20.27 7.09
CA ASN A 46 2.17 21.02 7.05
C ASN A 46 1.06 20.18 6.42
N VAL A 47 0.27 19.53 7.28
CA VAL A 47 -0.85 18.67 6.89
C VAL A 47 -2.14 19.45 6.61
N ASP A 48 -2.23 20.70 7.09
CA ASP A 48 -3.40 21.57 6.93
C ASP A 48 -3.61 22.02 5.48
N LYS A 49 -2.64 21.81 4.58
CA LYS A 49 -2.82 22.05 3.14
C LYS A 49 -3.72 21.02 2.45
N PHE A 50 -4.10 19.95 3.14
CA PHE A 50 -4.87 18.85 2.57
C PHE A 50 -6.26 18.75 3.23
N THR A 51 -7.02 19.83 3.21
CA THR A 51 -8.28 20.02 3.96
C THR A 51 -9.52 19.35 3.36
N SER A 52 -9.39 18.56 2.30
CA SER A 52 -10.56 17.99 1.61
C SER A 52 -10.28 16.62 1.02
N ILE A 53 -9.76 15.71 1.85
CA ILE A 53 -9.62 14.29 1.50
C ILE A 53 -10.93 13.59 1.86
N ASN A 54 -11.76 13.33 0.85
CA ASN A 54 -12.97 12.52 1.01
C ASN A 54 -12.74 11.14 0.41
N VAL A 55 -12.86 10.10 1.23
CA VAL A 55 -12.76 8.71 0.78
C VAL A 55 -14.07 8.32 0.11
N THR A 56 -14.12 8.46 -1.21
CA THR A 56 -15.22 7.95 -2.02
C THR A 56 -14.96 6.50 -2.44
N PHE A 57 -16.02 5.77 -2.80
CA PHE A 57 -15.88 4.43 -3.38
C PHE A 57 -15.03 4.44 -4.66
N GLY A 58 -15.20 5.47 -5.50
CA GLY A 58 -14.41 5.67 -6.71
C GLY A 58 -12.92 5.84 -6.42
N SER A 59 -12.57 6.75 -5.50
CA SER A 59 -11.17 6.97 -5.10
C SER A 59 -10.55 5.76 -4.40
N PHE A 60 -11.34 4.98 -3.66
CA PHE A 60 -10.91 3.74 -3.03
C PHE A 60 -10.46 2.72 -4.07
N ILE A 61 -11.30 2.41 -5.06
CA ILE A 61 -10.99 1.44 -6.11
C ILE A 61 -9.87 1.95 -7.02
N ALA A 62 -9.90 3.24 -7.37
CA ALA A 62 -8.87 3.87 -8.20
C ALA A 62 -7.47 3.79 -7.58
N SER A 63 -7.37 3.73 -6.25
CA SER A 63 -6.09 3.58 -5.56
C SER A 63 -5.76 2.11 -5.23
N LEU A 64 -6.77 1.28 -4.95
CA LEU A 64 -6.61 -0.15 -4.68
C LEU A 64 -5.95 -0.86 -5.87
N VAL A 65 -6.44 -0.63 -7.09
CA VAL A 65 -5.93 -1.32 -8.28
C VAL A 65 -4.43 -1.08 -8.50
N PRO A 66 -3.94 0.18 -8.55
CA PRO A 66 -2.51 0.45 -8.62
C PRO A 66 -1.71 -0.19 -7.47
N ILE A 67 -2.21 -0.14 -6.24
CA ILE A 67 -1.53 -0.74 -5.08
C ILE A 67 -1.34 -2.25 -5.29
N LEU A 68 -2.37 -2.97 -5.75
CA LEU A 68 -2.28 -4.39 -6.00
C LEU A 68 -1.29 -4.70 -7.13
N VAL A 69 -1.36 -3.94 -8.23
CA VAL A 69 -0.47 -4.14 -9.41
C VAL A 69 0.99 -3.87 -9.04
N TYR A 70 1.28 -2.75 -8.38
CA TYR A 70 2.63 -2.39 -7.98
C TYR A 70 3.19 -3.34 -6.91
N THR A 71 2.36 -3.79 -5.98
CA THR A 71 2.78 -4.78 -4.97
C THR A 71 3.13 -6.10 -5.63
N TYR A 72 2.26 -6.61 -6.51
CA TYR A 72 2.51 -7.85 -7.22
C TYR A 72 3.79 -7.77 -8.05
N GLY A 73 3.91 -6.74 -8.89
CA GLY A 73 5.08 -6.55 -9.74
C GLY A 73 6.37 -6.38 -8.94
N GLY A 74 6.35 -5.52 -7.91
CA GLY A 74 7.52 -5.24 -7.07
C GLY A 74 7.99 -6.46 -6.28
N THR A 75 7.06 -7.21 -5.67
CA THR A 75 7.41 -8.39 -4.87
C THR A 75 7.78 -9.60 -5.74
N TYR A 76 7.19 -9.72 -6.93
CA TYR A 76 7.64 -10.69 -7.94
C TYR A 76 9.07 -10.40 -8.38
N LEU A 77 9.36 -9.14 -8.73
CA LEU A 77 10.70 -8.71 -9.13
C LEU A 77 11.70 -8.96 -7.99
N PHE A 78 11.34 -8.62 -6.76
CA PHE A 78 12.14 -8.90 -5.58
C PHE A 78 12.44 -10.39 -5.42
N ALA A 79 11.43 -11.25 -5.48
CA ALA A 79 11.62 -12.69 -5.35
C ALA A 79 12.49 -13.27 -6.48
N TRP A 80 12.34 -12.75 -7.70
CA TRP A 80 13.18 -13.11 -8.84
C TRP A 80 14.64 -12.70 -8.63
N LEU A 81 14.90 -11.45 -8.22
CA LEU A 81 16.25 -10.94 -7.91
C LEU A 81 16.87 -11.75 -6.77
N TYR A 82 16.12 -12.00 -5.70
CA TYR A 82 16.56 -12.81 -4.56
C TYR A 82 17.05 -14.18 -5.05
N ASN A 83 16.23 -14.91 -5.81
CA ASN A 83 16.60 -16.22 -6.35
C ASN A 83 17.80 -16.17 -7.31
N LYS A 84 18.01 -15.04 -7.99
CA LYS A 84 19.14 -14.86 -8.91
C LYS A 84 20.45 -14.64 -8.15
N PHE A 85 20.43 -13.88 -7.06
CA PHE A 85 21.63 -13.47 -6.32
C PHE A 85 21.96 -14.34 -5.10
N THR A 86 21.00 -15.12 -4.58
CA THR A 86 21.23 -16.08 -3.49
C THR A 86 21.38 -17.53 -3.96
N LYS A 87 21.67 -17.70 -5.26
CA LYS A 87 22.10 -18.96 -5.85
C LYS A 87 23.56 -19.22 -5.55
#